data_AF-A0A1H1UXL2-F1
#
_entry.id   AF-A0A1H1UXL2-F1
#
_cell.length_a   1.000
_cell.length_b   1.000
_cell.length_c   1.000
_cell.angle_alpha   90.00
_cell.angle_beta   90.00
_cell.angle_gamma   90.00
#
_symmetry.space_group_name_H-M   'P 1'
#
loop_
_entity.id
_entity.type
_entity.pdbx_description
1 polymer ?
#
loop_
_entity_poly.entity_id
_entity_poly.type
_entity_poly.pdbx_seq_one_letter_code
_entity_poly.pdbx_strand_id
1 'polypeptide(L)'
;MSYLGPIVVALLGWIAFNAIGKPLLRFFDLRTEVRRAMVLYESVCARWGEANVLASADKDATPTNFELLQEAERQYRDLAAQVRAFADTQSPTCIVLRWCGFDIRKASSGLLGLSNATAAYGKTRSFQMQAINEALKFSNRQRHDLGSSLREN
;
A
#
# COMPACT_ATOMS: atom_id res chain seq x y z
N MET A 1 41.76 31.94 -5.67
CA MET A 1 40.38 31.48 -5.93
C MET A 1 40.13 30.26 -5.06
N SER A 2 39.26 30.36 -4.07
CA SER A 2 39.05 29.31 -3.05
C SER A 2 38.06 28.25 -3.55
N TYR A 3 38.58 27.14 -4.09
CA TYR A 3 37.79 25.96 -4.52
C TYR A 3 37.28 25.09 -3.36
N LEU A 4 37.54 25.49 -2.11
CA LEU A 4 37.10 24.80 -0.90
C LEU A 4 35.56 24.78 -0.75
N GLY A 5 34.88 25.84 -1.18
CA GLY A 5 33.41 25.94 -1.13
C GLY A 5 32.70 24.81 -1.89
N PRO A 6 32.92 24.65 -3.20
CA PRO A 6 32.21 23.63 -3.99
C PRO A 6 32.56 22.19 -3.57
N ILE A 7 33.78 21.92 -3.09
CA ILE A 7 34.19 20.58 -2.65
C ILE A 7 33.41 20.15 -1.41
N VAL A 8 33.24 21.06 -0.43
CA VAL A 8 32.47 20.77 0.79
C VAL A 8 30.99 20.54 0.47
N VAL A 9 30.41 21.33 -0.44
CA VAL A 9 29.02 21.13 -0.89
C VAL A 9 28.85 19.80 -1.60
N ALA A 10 29.78 19.41 -2.48
CA ALA A 10 29.74 18.12 -3.17
C ALA A 10 29.83 16.95 -2.19
N LEU A 11 30.70 17.04 -1.17
CA LEU A 11 30.85 16.00 -0.16
C LEU A 11 29.60 15.84 0.71
N LEU A 12 29.02 16.95 1.16
CA LEU A 12 27.77 16.95 1.92
C LEU A 12 26.60 16.40 1.09
N GLY A 13 26.51 16.79 -0.19
CA GLY A 13 25.54 16.26 -1.12
C GLY A 13 25.66 14.75 -1.31
N TRP A 14 26.88 14.24 -1.45
CA TRP A 14 27.14 12.80 -1.58
C TRP A 14 26.73 12.01 -0.33
N ILE A 15 27.05 12.52 0.87
CA ILE A 15 26.67 11.88 2.14
C ILE A 15 25.14 11.85 2.28
N ALA A 16 24.47 12.96 2.01
CA ALA A 16 23.00 13.02 2.04
C ALA A 16 22.39 12.05 1.02
N PHE A 17 22.91 12.01 -0.21
CA PHE A 17 22.44 11.11 -1.25
C PHE A 17 22.60 9.63 -0.86
N ASN A 18 23.75 9.26 -0.28
CA ASN A 18 24.02 7.88 0.12
C ASN A 18 23.16 7.47 1.34
N ALA A 19 22.89 8.41 2.25
CA ALA A 19 22.00 8.18 3.38
C ALA A 19 20.53 7.99 2.96
N ILE A 20 20.06 8.72 1.94
CA ILE A 20 18.65 8.70 1.50
C ILE A 20 18.40 7.66 0.40
N GLY A 21 19.41 7.30 -0.40
CA GLY A 21 19.25 6.40 -1.55
C GLY A 21 18.80 4.98 -1.17
N LYS A 22 19.43 4.37 -0.16
CA LYS A 22 19.06 3.04 0.34
C LYS A 22 17.64 2.97 0.92
N PRO A 23 17.22 3.89 1.81
CA PRO A 23 15.85 3.86 2.32
C PRO A 23 14.81 4.22 1.25
N LEU A 24 15.15 5.05 0.25
CA LEU A 24 14.28 5.27 -0.92
C LEU A 24 14.00 3.97 -1.68
N LEU A 25 15.04 3.20 -1.98
CA LEU A 25 14.89 1.90 -2.66
C LEU A 25 14.00 0.95 -1.85
N ARG A 26 14.22 0.84 -0.53
CA ARG A 26 13.34 0.05 0.34
C ARG A 26 11.90 0.53 0.33
N PHE A 27 11.67 1.84 0.30
CA PHE A 27 10.32 2.40 0.21
C PHE A 27 9.62 2.02 -1.10
N PHE A 28 10.32 2.08 -2.24
CA PHE A 28 9.75 1.68 -3.54
C PHE A 28 9.45 0.18 -3.63
N ASP A 29 10.31 -0.64 -3.04
CA ASP A 29 10.10 -2.08 -2.94
C ASP A 29 8.84 -2.37 -2.10
N LEU A 30 8.76 -1.77 -0.91
CA LEU A 30 7.60 -1.89 -0.02
C LEU A 30 6.32 -1.37 -0.67
N ARG A 31 6.39 -0.28 -1.42
CA ARG A 31 5.26 0.26 -2.19
C ARG A 31 4.80 -0.72 -3.27
N THR A 32 5.73 -1.42 -3.93
CA THR A 32 5.42 -2.43 -4.95
C THR A 32 4.76 -3.64 -4.33
N GLU A 33 5.24 -4.07 -3.16
CA GLU A 33 4.67 -5.18 -2.40
C GLU A 33 3.26 -4.84 -1.89
N VAL A 34 3.05 -3.64 -1.34
CA VAL A 34 1.71 -3.13 -0.97
C VAL A 34 0.77 -3.17 -2.17
N ARG A 35 1.23 -2.71 -3.34
CA ARG A 35 0.41 -2.72 -4.54
C ARG A 35 0.06 -4.15 -4.98
N ARG A 36 1.02 -5.07 -4.92
CA ARG A 36 0.81 -6.48 -5.26
C ARG A 36 -0.21 -7.13 -4.32
N ALA A 37 -0.09 -6.88 -3.02
CA ALA A 37 -1.05 -7.35 -2.02
C ALA A 37 -2.46 -6.79 -2.30
N MET A 38 -2.58 -5.49 -2.60
CA MET A 38 -3.86 -4.86 -2.94
C MET A 38 -4.53 -5.50 -4.14
N VAL A 39 -3.80 -5.78 -5.21
CA VAL A 39 -4.33 -6.46 -6.41
C VAL A 39 -4.79 -7.89 -6.09
N LEU A 40 -4.00 -8.65 -5.32
CA LEU A 40 -4.40 -10.00 -4.88
C LEU A 40 -5.66 -9.96 -4.01
N TYR A 41 -5.80 -8.95 -3.17
CA TYR A 41 -6.98 -8.82 -2.33
C TYR A 41 -8.23 -8.38 -3.11
N GLU A 42 -8.08 -7.53 -4.12
CA GLU A 42 -9.19 -7.21 -5.03
C GLU A 42 -9.68 -8.45 -5.77
N SER A 43 -8.78 -9.28 -6.30
CA SER A 43 -9.16 -10.50 -7.01
C SER A 43 -9.84 -11.52 -6.07
N VAL A 44 -9.31 -11.69 -4.86
CA VAL A 44 -9.94 -12.52 -3.81
C VAL A 44 -11.33 -11.97 -3.49
N CYS A 45 -11.47 -10.67 -3.21
CA CYS A 45 -12.77 -10.10 -2.89
C CYS A 45 -13.78 -10.17 -4.04
N ALA A 46 -13.35 -10.00 -5.29
CA ALA A 46 -14.22 -10.14 -6.45
C ALA A 46 -14.76 -11.57 -6.55
N ARG A 47 -13.87 -12.56 -6.43
CA ARG A 47 -14.24 -13.98 -6.38
C ARG A 47 -15.18 -14.29 -5.22
N TRP A 48 -14.96 -13.68 -4.06
CA TRP A 48 -15.86 -13.82 -2.90
C TRP A 48 -17.21 -13.13 -3.10
N GLY A 49 -17.26 -11.97 -3.78
CA GLY A 49 -18.51 -11.30 -4.11
C GLY A 49 -19.38 -12.17 -5.02
N GLU A 50 -18.79 -12.74 -6.05
CA GLU A 50 -19.47 -13.70 -6.95
C GLU A 50 -19.86 -14.99 -6.22
N ALA A 51 -18.96 -15.54 -5.40
CA ALA A 51 -19.24 -16.73 -4.61
C ALA A 51 -20.34 -16.51 -3.56
N ASN A 52 -20.45 -15.34 -2.92
CA ASN A 52 -21.52 -15.05 -1.96
C ASN A 52 -22.88 -14.83 -2.65
N VAL A 53 -22.88 -14.27 -3.85
CA VAL A 53 -24.09 -14.15 -4.67
C VAL A 53 -24.58 -15.53 -5.10
N LEU A 54 -23.68 -16.45 -5.43
CA LEU A 54 -24.01 -17.84 -5.76
C LEU A 54 -24.32 -18.70 -4.51
N ALA A 55 -23.60 -18.50 -3.41
CA ALA A 55 -23.75 -19.26 -2.16
C ALA A 55 -24.92 -18.78 -1.29
N SER A 56 -25.55 -17.63 -1.57
CA SER A 56 -26.89 -17.36 -1.04
C SER A 56 -27.94 -18.41 -1.48
N ALA A 57 -27.62 -19.25 -2.48
CA ALA A 57 -28.42 -20.41 -2.85
C ALA A 57 -27.94 -21.74 -2.25
N ASP A 58 -26.71 -21.83 -1.70
CA ASP A 58 -26.14 -23.09 -1.21
C ASP A 58 -25.36 -22.91 0.10
N LYS A 59 -25.82 -23.61 1.14
CA LYS A 59 -25.53 -23.35 2.56
C LYS A 59 -24.21 -23.96 3.05
N ASP A 60 -23.31 -24.33 2.16
CA ASP A 60 -22.02 -24.93 2.48
C ASP A 60 -20.87 -23.99 2.10
N ALA A 61 -20.70 -22.94 2.92
CA ALA A 61 -19.52 -22.09 2.89
C ALA A 61 -18.27 -22.93 3.18
N THR A 62 -17.51 -23.22 2.12
CA THR A 62 -16.34 -24.11 2.17
C THR A 62 -15.23 -23.52 3.06
N PRO A 63 -14.71 -24.27 4.06
CA PRO A 63 -13.74 -23.75 5.05
C PRO A 63 -12.42 -23.25 4.45
N THR A 64 -12.05 -23.73 3.27
CA THR A 64 -10.82 -23.37 2.56
C THR A 64 -10.73 -21.88 2.20
N ASN A 65 -11.86 -21.20 2.01
CA ASN A 65 -11.83 -19.80 1.64
C ASN A 65 -11.46 -18.90 2.84
N PHE A 66 -11.88 -19.28 4.05
CA PHE A 66 -11.59 -18.51 5.27
C PHE A 66 -10.08 -18.48 5.58
N GLU A 67 -9.38 -19.59 5.34
CA GLU A 67 -7.93 -19.67 5.50
C GLU A 67 -7.18 -18.70 4.57
N LEU A 68 -7.59 -18.60 3.30
CA LEU A 68 -7.00 -17.66 2.34
C LEU A 68 -7.20 -16.19 2.75
N LEU A 69 -8.35 -15.89 3.36
CA LEU A 69 -8.68 -14.54 3.80
C LEU A 69 -7.88 -14.16 5.04
N GLN A 70 -7.72 -15.10 5.98
CA GLN A 70 -6.88 -14.94 7.16
C GLN A 70 -5.39 -14.77 6.80
N GLU A 71 -4.92 -15.51 5.79
CA GLU A 71 -3.55 -15.40 5.30
C GLU A 71 -3.29 -14.02 4.65
N ALA A 72 -4.23 -13.54 3.84
CA ALA A 72 -4.15 -12.19 3.28
C ALA A 72 -4.13 -11.11 4.38
N GLU A 73 -4.98 -11.24 5.41
CA GLU A 73 -5.01 -10.30 6.54
C GLU A 73 -3.67 -10.25 7.29
N ARG A 74 -3.05 -11.42 7.54
CA ARG A 74 -1.73 -11.50 8.17
C ARG A 74 -0.67 -10.78 7.35
N GLN A 75 -0.66 -10.99 6.03
CA GLN A 75 0.27 -10.30 5.13
C GLN A 75 0.08 -8.78 5.18
N TYR A 76 -1.16 -8.28 5.19
CA TYR A 76 -1.42 -6.85 5.33
C TYR A 76 -0.94 -6.27 6.66
N ARG A 77 -1.15 -7.01 7.74
CA ARG A 77 -0.76 -6.58 9.08
C ARG A 77 0.76 -6.53 9.24
N ASP A 78 1.46 -7.51 8.69
CA ASP A 78 2.93 -7.53 8.67
C ASP A 78 3.47 -6.36 7.83
N LEU A 79 2.89 -6.15 6.63
CA LEU A 79 3.29 -5.05 5.76
C LEU A 79 3.03 -3.68 6.41
N ALA A 80 1.89 -3.51 7.09
CA ALA A 80 1.59 -2.30 7.86
C ALA A 80 2.60 -2.06 8.98
N ALA A 81 3.03 -3.13 9.67
CA ALA A 81 4.06 -3.05 10.71
C ALA A 81 5.43 -2.67 10.11
N GLN A 82 5.81 -3.24 8.97
CA GLN A 82 7.04 -2.89 8.27
C GLN A 82 7.05 -1.42 7.79
N VAL A 83 5.94 -0.95 7.20
CA VAL A 83 5.79 0.46 6.78
C VAL A 83 5.89 1.40 7.98
N ARG A 84 5.30 1.03 9.13
CA ARG A 84 5.38 1.81 10.36
C ARG A 84 6.80 1.83 10.95
N ALA A 85 7.44 0.68 11.03
CA ALA A 85 8.82 0.57 11.49
C ALA A 85 9.78 1.39 10.61
N PHE A 86 9.55 1.39 9.29
CA PHE A 86 10.28 2.25 8.36
C PHE A 86 10.05 3.73 8.66
N ALA A 87 8.79 4.14 8.88
CA ALA A 87 8.44 5.52 9.21
C ALA A 87 9.07 6.01 10.52
N ASP A 88 9.21 5.14 11.50
CA ASP A 88 9.79 5.47 12.81
C ASP A 88 11.33 5.45 12.76
N THR A 89 11.94 4.58 11.96
CA THR A 89 13.41 4.45 11.88
C THR A 89 14.03 5.48 10.93
N GLN A 90 13.33 5.88 9.87
CA GLN A 90 13.88 6.68 8.76
C GLN A 90 13.24 8.08 8.69
N SER A 91 13.24 8.80 9.80
CA SER A 91 12.68 10.16 9.92
C SER A 91 13.15 11.15 8.83
N PRO A 92 14.45 11.29 8.50
CA PRO A 92 14.89 12.21 7.45
C PRO A 92 14.36 11.83 6.06
N THR A 93 14.30 10.52 5.76
CA THR A 93 13.72 10.02 4.51
C THR A 93 12.22 10.32 4.45
N CYS A 94 11.51 10.22 5.58
CA CYS A 94 10.09 10.58 5.65
C CYS A 94 9.85 12.06 5.35
N ILE A 95 10.75 12.96 5.79
CA ILE A 95 10.66 14.39 5.47
C ILE A 95 10.81 14.61 3.96
N VAL A 96 11.80 13.97 3.33
CA VAL A 96 12.02 14.05 1.88
C VAL A 96 10.83 13.49 1.11
N LEU A 97 10.31 12.33 1.54
CA LEU A 97 9.16 11.70 0.91
C LEU A 97 7.89 12.54 1.06
N ARG A 98 7.71 13.19 2.23
CA ARG A 98 6.63 14.16 2.45
C ARG A 98 6.75 15.38 1.54
N TRP A 99 7.97 15.87 1.29
CA TRP A 99 8.23 16.92 0.30
C TRP A 99 7.90 16.47 -1.12
N CYS A 100 8.13 15.20 -1.47
CA CYS A 100 7.66 14.61 -2.72
C CYS A 100 6.14 14.31 -2.74
N GLY A 101 5.43 14.57 -1.64
CA GLY A 101 3.99 14.38 -1.48
C GLY A 101 3.55 12.95 -1.18
N PHE A 102 4.43 12.11 -0.63
CA PHE A 102 4.09 10.80 -0.07
C PHE A 102 3.86 10.92 1.44
N ASP A 103 2.79 10.31 1.95
CA ASP A 103 2.49 10.28 3.39
C ASP A 103 2.53 8.85 3.92
N ILE A 104 3.70 8.41 4.35
CA ILE A 104 3.92 7.04 4.84
C ILE A 104 3.09 6.74 6.09
N ARG A 105 2.87 7.74 6.96
CA ARG A 105 2.08 7.56 8.19
C ARG A 105 0.59 7.40 7.87
N LYS A 106 0.09 8.17 6.90
CA LYS A 106 -1.28 7.99 6.39
C LYS A 106 -1.43 6.64 5.68
N ALA A 107 -0.42 6.20 4.92
CA ALA A 107 -0.44 4.90 4.24
C ALA A 107 -0.47 3.71 5.22
N SER A 108 0.38 3.71 6.26
CA SER A 108 0.38 2.63 7.27
C SER A 108 -0.93 2.58 8.06
N SER A 109 -1.48 3.73 8.42
CA SER A 109 -2.78 3.81 9.10
C SER A 109 -3.91 3.29 8.21
N GLY A 110 -3.87 3.58 6.90
CA GLY A 110 -4.82 3.05 5.92
C GLY A 110 -4.74 1.52 5.77
N LEU A 111 -3.52 0.96 5.69
CA LEU A 111 -3.30 -0.48 5.63
C LEU A 111 -3.80 -1.20 6.88
N LEU A 112 -3.53 -0.63 8.06
CA LEU A 112 -4.02 -1.16 9.34
C LEU A 112 -5.55 -1.07 9.45
N GLY A 113 -6.14 -0.01 8.88
CA GLY A 113 -7.57 0.11 8.73
C GLY A 113 -8.14 -1.00 7.85
N LEU A 114 -7.48 -1.29 6.72
CA LEU A 114 -7.90 -2.30 5.75
C LEU A 114 -7.85 -3.71 6.34
N SER A 115 -6.80 -4.03 7.11
CA SER A 115 -6.72 -5.31 7.82
C SER A 115 -7.82 -5.49 8.86
N ASN A 116 -8.30 -4.41 9.49
CA ASN A 116 -9.42 -4.50 10.44
C ASN A 116 -10.79 -4.51 9.73
N ALA A 117 -10.88 -3.92 8.53
CA ALA A 117 -12.11 -3.84 7.75
C ALA A 117 -12.37 -5.08 6.90
N THR A 118 -11.42 -6.02 6.77
CA THR A 118 -11.66 -7.32 6.11
C THR A 118 -12.82 -8.09 6.76
N ALA A 119 -13.04 -7.90 8.07
CA ALA A 119 -14.18 -8.44 8.81
C ALA A 119 -15.48 -7.63 8.64
N ALA A 120 -15.40 -6.38 8.18
CA ALA A 120 -16.53 -5.45 8.06
C ALA A 120 -16.74 -5.04 6.59
N TYR A 121 -17.50 -5.84 5.85
CA TYR A 121 -17.85 -5.56 4.46
C TYR A 121 -18.59 -4.21 4.31
N GLY A 122 -18.16 -3.34 3.37
CA GLY A 122 -18.92 -2.14 2.99
C GLY A 122 -18.12 -0.85 2.73
N LYS A 123 -18.80 0.31 2.91
CA LYS A 123 -18.30 1.68 2.62
C LYS A 123 -16.93 1.98 3.25
N THR A 124 -16.62 1.41 4.41
CA THR A 124 -15.35 1.63 5.12
C THR A 124 -14.14 1.20 4.30
N ARG A 125 -14.26 0.13 3.52
CA ARG A 125 -13.17 -0.40 2.68
C ARG A 125 -12.77 0.58 1.58
N SER A 126 -13.73 1.15 0.86
CA SER A 126 -13.44 2.05 -0.26
C SER A 126 -12.77 3.35 0.20
N PHE A 127 -13.16 3.87 1.38
CA PHE A 127 -12.50 5.01 2.01
C PHE A 127 -11.04 4.70 2.38
N GLN A 128 -10.77 3.52 2.96
CA GLN A 128 -9.41 3.13 3.33
C GLN A 128 -8.53 2.88 2.10
N MET A 129 -9.07 2.24 1.06
CA MET A 129 -8.39 2.10 -0.23
C MET A 129 -8.07 3.45 -0.87
N GLN A 130 -9.01 4.40 -0.81
CA GLN A 130 -8.77 5.76 -1.30
C GLN A 130 -7.69 6.47 -0.49
N ALA A 131 -7.69 6.33 0.84
CA ALA A 131 -6.65 6.91 1.69
C ALA A 131 -5.26 6.32 1.39
N ILE A 132 -5.15 5.02 1.14
CA ILE A 132 -3.89 4.36 0.74
C ILE A 132 -3.45 4.86 -0.65
N ASN A 133 -4.36 4.92 -1.62
CA ASN A 133 -4.06 5.39 -2.98
C ASN A 133 -3.59 6.84 -2.99
N GLU A 134 -4.24 7.71 -2.20
CA GLU A 134 -3.86 9.11 -2.05
C GLU A 134 -2.49 9.23 -1.37
N ALA A 135 -2.30 8.53 -0.24
CA ALA A 135 -1.06 8.59 0.55
C ALA A 135 0.16 8.05 -0.20
N LEU A 136 -0.03 7.01 -1.02
CA LEU A 136 1.02 6.39 -1.84
C LEU A 136 1.04 6.92 -3.27
N LYS A 137 0.23 7.93 -3.62
CA LYS A 137 0.09 8.46 -4.99
C LYS A 137 -0.01 7.36 -6.05
N PHE A 138 -0.80 6.33 -5.81
CA PHE A 138 -1.11 5.36 -6.85
C PHE A 138 -1.97 6.09 -7.90
N SER A 139 -1.47 6.17 -9.13
CA SER A 139 -2.13 6.91 -10.21
C SER A 139 -3.55 6.39 -10.40
N ASN A 140 -4.52 7.31 -10.38
CA ASN A 140 -5.97 7.08 -10.50
C ASN A 140 -6.40 6.48 -11.87
N ARG A 141 -5.42 6.05 -12.69
CA ARG A 141 -5.62 5.58 -14.07
C ARG A 141 -6.27 4.19 -14.14
N GLN A 142 -6.25 3.38 -13.07
CA GLN A 142 -6.87 2.04 -13.07
C GLN A 142 -8.38 2.01 -12.76
N ARG A 143 -8.98 3.10 -12.22
CA ARG A 143 -10.45 3.13 -12.06
C ARG A 143 -11.20 3.18 -13.39
N HIS A 144 -10.54 3.62 -14.46
CA HIS A 144 -11.19 3.78 -15.76
C HIS A 144 -11.23 2.48 -16.59
N ASP A 145 -10.30 1.54 -16.38
CA ASP A 145 -10.26 0.27 -17.11
C ASP A 145 -11.17 -0.82 -16.51
N LEU A 146 -11.42 -0.79 -15.19
CA LEU A 146 -12.40 -1.72 -14.60
C LEU A 146 -13.86 -1.31 -14.86
N GLY A 147 -14.11 -0.02 -15.09
CA GLY A 147 -15.45 0.49 -15.39
C GLY A 147 -15.90 0.21 -16.83
N SER A 148 -14.96 0.04 -17.78
CA SER A 148 -15.26 -0.33 -19.16
C SER A 148 -15.45 -1.83 -19.33
N SER A 149 -14.68 -2.66 -18.61
CA SER A 149 -14.76 -4.13 -18.74
C SER A 149 -16.07 -4.73 -18.17
N LEU A 150 -16.69 -4.07 -17.18
CA LEU A 150 -17.99 -4.48 -16.61
C LEU A 150 -19.21 -3.95 -17.39
N ARG A 151 -18.99 -3.26 -18.52
CA ARG A 151 -20.08 -2.72 -19.36
C ARG A 151 -20.24 -3.46 -20.70
N GLU A 152 -19.41 -4.47 -20.95
CA GLU A 152 -19.40 -5.27 -22.18
C GLU A 152 -19.81 -6.75 -21.98
N ASN A 153 -20.37 -7.10 -20.83
CA ASN A 153 -21.11 -8.36 -20.60
C ASN A 153 -22.49 -8.06 -20.01
#